data_AF-A0A524PTV4-F1
#
_entry.id   AF-A0A524PTV4-F1
#
_cell.length_a   1.000
_cell.length_b   1.000
_cell.length_c   1.000
_cell.angle_alpha   90.00
_cell.angle_beta   90.00
_cell.angle_gamma   90.00
#
_symmetry.space_group_name_H-M   'P 1'
#
loop_
_entity.id
_entity.type
_entity.pdbx_description
1 polymer ?
#
loop_
_entity_poly.entity_id
_entity_poly.type
_entity_poly.pdbx_seq_one_letter_code
_entity_poly.pdbx_strand_id
1 'polypeptide(L)'
;MMSPGKITRESVHFWIYYVSLCLLVISLPASRYFLSISLFWLAGNWIAEANFRGKFKKFASNKPAIAFTLIYALYVFGLIWSADIKYALNNDLLHKLPTLFMPIIFVTSPVPDAKKIRLLLMLFIASVITVSLIGLAIRITQPGASYREASPFMPGIYLGMMVVLAAFQLPLLVKQISNSRLLFIAGLALSAWLIFFLFYLRNLSGIASFAGVSFYLIALLIFRSRSIYFKLTVAICFLLLTGFVSLPLVKIYKQTHSEIETDFRTLEEYT
;
A
#
# COMPACT_ATOMS: atom_id res chain seq x y z
N MET A 1 10.89 30.24 -16.76
CA MET A 1 11.90 30.62 -15.74
C MET A 1 11.17 31.30 -14.61
N MET A 2 11.08 30.66 -13.43
CA MET A 2 10.46 31.27 -12.24
C MET A 2 11.49 32.15 -11.53
N SER A 3 11.18 33.43 -11.37
CA SER A 3 11.97 34.42 -10.62
C SER A 3 12.11 34.00 -9.14
N PRO A 4 13.28 34.19 -8.52
CA PRO A 4 13.49 33.83 -7.12
C PRO A 4 12.69 34.75 -6.19
N GLY A 5 12.01 34.15 -5.19
CA GLY A 5 11.83 34.82 -3.90
C GLY A 5 10.54 35.61 -3.63
N LYS A 6 9.38 35.26 -4.20
CA LYS A 6 8.09 35.67 -3.60
C LYS A 6 7.34 34.46 -3.07
N ILE A 7 7.30 34.33 -1.74
CA ILE A 7 6.43 33.37 -1.05
C ILE A 7 5.00 33.85 -1.29
N THR A 8 4.25 33.13 -2.12
CA THR A 8 2.83 33.39 -2.36
C THR A 8 2.01 32.45 -1.48
N ARG A 9 0.78 32.84 -1.16
CA ARG A 9 -0.15 31.97 -0.41
C ARG A 9 -0.28 30.59 -1.06
N GLU A 10 -0.35 30.54 -2.40
CA GLU A 10 -0.42 29.30 -3.16
C GLU A 10 0.83 28.42 -2.98
N SER A 11 2.03 29.03 -2.95
CA SER A 11 3.26 28.25 -2.75
C SER A 11 3.34 27.68 -1.34
N VAL A 12 2.86 28.39 -0.32
CA VAL A 12 2.78 27.89 1.06
C VAL A 12 1.84 26.70 1.15
N HIS A 13 0.61 26.80 0.62
CA HIS A 13 -0.34 25.69 0.62
C HIS A 13 0.18 24.48 -0.16
N PHE A 14 0.90 24.70 -1.27
CA PHE A 14 1.55 23.62 -2.02
C PHE A 14 2.59 22.88 -1.18
N TRP A 15 3.45 23.60 -0.47
CA TRP A 15 4.49 22.98 0.37
C TRP A 15 3.91 22.25 1.57
N ILE A 16 2.89 22.82 2.24
CA ILE A 16 2.18 22.12 3.32
C ILE A 16 1.54 20.83 2.81
N TYR A 17 0.85 20.91 1.66
CA TYR A 17 0.29 19.74 1.00
C TYR A 17 1.37 18.69 0.70
N TYR A 18 2.49 19.09 0.08
CA TYR A 18 3.55 18.17 -0.30
C TYR A 18 4.25 17.53 0.90
N VAL A 19 4.56 18.29 1.95
CA VAL A 19 5.12 17.76 3.20
C VAL A 19 4.16 16.79 3.87
N SER A 20 2.85 17.09 3.86
CA SER A 20 1.81 16.19 4.35
C SER A 20 1.78 14.88 3.56
N LEU A 21 1.96 14.93 2.23
CA LEU A 21 2.10 13.73 1.40
C LEU A 21 3.34 12.91 1.75
N CYS A 22 4.49 13.57 1.94
CA CYS A 22 5.72 12.89 2.37
C CYS A 22 5.52 12.17 3.71
N LEU A 23 4.92 12.85 4.68
CA LEU A 23 4.59 12.25 5.98
C LEU A 23 3.62 11.08 5.82
N LEU A 24 2.58 11.23 4.98
CA LEU A 24 1.59 10.19 4.71
C LEU A 24 2.24 8.92 4.16
N VAL A 25 3.08 9.03 3.12
CA VAL A 25 3.68 7.85 2.48
C VAL A 25 4.70 7.15 3.36
N ILE A 26 5.42 7.89 4.22
CA ILE A 26 6.32 7.30 5.23
C ILE A 26 5.50 6.59 6.31
N SER A 27 4.40 7.20 6.74
CA SER A 27 3.58 6.70 7.84
C SER A 27 2.71 5.51 7.46
N LEU A 28 2.37 5.34 6.18
CA LEU A 28 1.60 4.21 5.66
C LEU A 28 2.12 2.86 6.19
N PRO A 29 3.43 2.53 6.05
CA PRO A 29 3.99 1.32 6.64
C PRO A 29 4.51 1.51 8.09
N ALA A 30 4.82 2.74 8.54
CA ALA A 30 5.57 2.94 9.79
C ALA A 30 4.70 3.23 11.02
N SER A 31 3.57 3.93 10.90
CA SER A 31 2.79 4.35 12.07
C SER A 31 1.37 4.82 11.75
N ARG A 32 0.38 4.22 12.42
CA ARG A 32 -1.03 4.65 12.33
C ARG A 32 -1.26 6.06 12.89
N TYR A 33 -0.48 6.44 13.91
CA TYR A 33 -0.59 7.75 14.55
C TYR A 33 -0.17 8.88 13.59
N PHE A 34 1.04 8.78 13.02
CA PHE A 34 1.53 9.77 12.06
C PHE A 34 0.72 9.77 10.76
N LEU A 35 0.15 8.63 10.37
CA LEU A 35 -0.78 8.56 9.25
C LEU A 35 -2.00 9.46 9.52
N SER A 36 -2.59 9.39 10.71
CA SER A 36 -3.73 10.23 11.07
C SER A 36 -3.37 11.72 11.07
N ILE A 37 -2.21 12.09 11.64
CA ILE A 37 -1.71 13.47 11.62
C ILE A 37 -1.56 13.98 10.18
N SER A 38 -0.97 13.16 9.30
CA SER A 38 -0.77 13.55 7.90
C SER A 38 -2.08 13.82 7.18
N LEU A 39 -3.12 13.03 7.46
CA LEU A 39 -4.46 13.21 6.89
C LEU A 39 -5.14 14.48 7.43
N PHE A 40 -5.01 14.76 8.73
CA PHE A 40 -5.52 15.99 9.33
C PHE A 40 -4.85 17.24 8.75
N TRP A 41 -3.53 17.22 8.55
CA TRP A 41 -2.82 18.32 7.89
C TRP A 41 -3.25 18.48 6.44
N LEU A 42 -3.42 17.38 5.70
CA LEU A 42 -3.88 17.41 4.31
C LEU A 42 -5.27 18.04 4.20
N ALA A 43 -6.21 17.60 5.04
CA ALA A 43 -7.58 18.10 5.08
C ALA A 43 -7.63 19.56 5.57
N GLY A 44 -6.91 19.89 6.65
CA GLY A 44 -6.84 21.24 7.20
C GLY A 44 -6.26 22.25 6.21
N ASN A 45 -5.18 21.88 5.51
CA ASN A 45 -4.61 22.72 4.45
C ASN A 45 -5.58 22.91 3.29
N TRP A 46 -6.31 21.86 2.90
CA TRP A 46 -7.33 21.94 1.86
C TRP A 46 -8.47 22.90 2.23
N ILE A 47 -8.92 22.89 3.48
CA ILE A 47 -9.94 23.82 3.99
C ILE A 47 -9.37 25.26 4.02
N ALA A 48 -8.14 25.44 4.51
CA ALA A 48 -7.49 26.74 4.66
C ALA A 48 -7.21 27.46 3.33
N GLU A 49 -7.08 26.72 2.23
CA GLU A 49 -6.93 27.30 0.88
C GLU A 49 -8.19 28.06 0.42
N ALA A 50 -9.37 27.78 1.01
CA ALA A 50 -10.64 28.51 0.88
C ALA A 50 -11.21 28.75 -0.54
N ASN A 51 -10.63 28.17 -1.59
CA ASN A 51 -11.12 28.28 -2.98
C ASN A 51 -12.19 27.21 -3.33
N PHE A 52 -13.28 27.14 -2.56
CA PHE A 52 -14.26 26.05 -2.70
C PHE A 52 -14.96 26.02 -4.07
N ARG A 53 -15.27 27.20 -4.64
CA ARG A 53 -15.96 27.28 -5.95
C ARG A 53 -15.12 26.71 -7.08
N GLY A 54 -13.82 27.02 -7.11
CA GLY A 54 -12.89 26.45 -8.08
C GLY A 54 -12.67 24.95 -7.88
N LYS A 55 -12.53 24.52 -6.63
CA LYS A 55 -12.35 23.10 -6.25
C LYS A 55 -13.56 22.26 -6.64
N PHE A 56 -14.78 22.73 -6.37
CA PHE A 56 -16.00 22.03 -6.75
C PHE A 56 -16.13 21.86 -8.26
N LYS A 57 -15.81 22.90 -9.05
CA LYS A 57 -15.82 22.81 -10.52
C LYS A 57 -14.82 21.76 -11.04
N LYS A 58 -13.59 21.74 -10.49
CA LYS A 58 -12.58 20.72 -10.84
C LYS A 58 -13.04 19.31 -10.46
N PHE A 59 -13.58 19.14 -9.25
CA PHE A 59 -14.08 17.85 -8.79
C PHE A 59 -15.23 17.33 -9.64
N ALA A 60 -16.24 18.16 -9.91
CA ALA A 60 -17.41 17.80 -10.73
C ALA A 60 -17.03 17.43 -12.19
N SER A 61 -15.91 17.95 -12.69
CA SER A 61 -15.41 17.58 -14.02
C SER A 61 -14.68 16.22 -14.06
N ASN A 62 -14.30 15.66 -12.91
CA ASN A 62 -13.49 14.44 -12.82
C ASN A 62 -14.34 13.21 -12.47
N LYS A 63 -14.82 12.51 -13.50
CA LYS A 63 -15.63 11.29 -13.35
C LYS A 63 -14.99 10.21 -12.46
N PRO A 64 -13.67 9.90 -12.59
CA PRO A 64 -13.02 8.95 -11.70
C PRO A 64 -13.12 9.32 -10.22
N ALA A 65 -12.85 10.58 -9.85
CA ALA A 65 -12.92 11.00 -8.45
C ALA A 65 -14.33 10.97 -7.89
N ILE A 66 -15.34 11.30 -8.71
CA ILE A 66 -16.75 11.14 -8.33
C ILE A 66 -17.04 9.65 -8.05
N ALA A 67 -16.62 8.74 -8.92
CA ALA A 67 -16.82 7.30 -8.72
C ALA A 67 -16.19 6.79 -7.43
N PHE A 68 -14.94 7.19 -7.12
CA PHE A 68 -14.30 6.83 -5.85
C PHE A 68 -15.01 7.42 -4.63
N THR A 69 -15.49 8.67 -4.75
CA THR A 69 -16.23 9.33 -3.66
C THR A 69 -17.58 8.65 -3.42
N LEU A 70 -18.24 8.15 -4.47
CA LEU A 70 -19.51 7.41 -4.37
C LEU A 70 -19.38 6.08 -3.63
N ILE A 71 -18.18 5.48 -3.57
CA ILE A 71 -17.95 4.30 -2.72
C ILE A 71 -18.25 4.63 -1.25
N TYR A 72 -17.93 5.85 -0.80
CA TYR A 72 -18.30 6.28 0.55
C TYR A 72 -19.82 6.43 0.72
N ALA A 73 -20.50 6.94 -0.31
CA ALA A 73 -21.96 7.06 -0.29
C ALA A 73 -22.65 5.69 -0.11
N LEU A 74 -22.09 4.62 -0.67
CA LEU A 74 -22.61 3.26 -0.44
C LEU A 74 -22.58 2.86 1.04
N TYR A 75 -21.52 3.21 1.77
CA TYR A 75 -21.46 2.94 3.22
C TYR A 75 -22.51 3.76 3.99
N VAL A 76 -22.76 5.00 3.58
CA VAL A 76 -23.80 5.85 4.18
C VAL A 76 -25.19 5.28 3.90
N PHE A 77 -25.48 4.86 2.67
CA PHE A 77 -26.76 4.22 2.34
C PHE A 77 -26.95 2.89 3.06
N GLY A 78 -25.88 2.14 3.31
CA GLY A 78 -25.91 0.91 4.11
C GLY A 78 -26.41 1.14 5.54
N LEU A 79 -26.30 2.36 6.09
CA LEU A 79 -26.80 2.68 7.43
C LEU A 79 -28.32 2.63 7.54
N ILE A 80 -29.06 2.79 6.43
CA ILE A 80 -30.52 2.75 6.42
C ILE A 80 -31.04 1.39 6.90
N TRP A 81 -30.23 0.33 6.74
CA TRP A 81 -30.55 -1.04 7.15
C TRP A 81 -29.69 -1.53 8.32
N SER A 82 -28.96 -0.64 8.99
CA SER A 82 -28.09 -1.03 10.11
C SER A 82 -28.86 -1.11 11.42
N ALA A 83 -28.63 -2.16 12.20
CA ALA A 83 -29.20 -2.34 13.54
C ALA A 83 -28.54 -1.42 14.59
N ASP A 84 -27.26 -1.08 14.41
CA ASP A 84 -26.52 -0.19 15.33
C ASP A 84 -25.96 1.01 14.57
N ILE A 85 -26.78 2.06 14.48
CA ILE A 85 -26.41 3.31 13.83
C ILE A 85 -25.34 4.06 14.63
N LYS A 86 -25.36 3.96 15.97
CA LYS A 86 -24.45 4.72 16.84
C LYS A 86 -23.02 4.24 16.68
N TYR A 87 -22.82 2.91 16.68
CA TYR A 87 -21.51 2.33 16.40
C TYR A 87 -21.03 2.68 14.99
N ALA A 88 -21.92 2.55 14.00
CA ALA A 88 -21.54 2.78 12.62
C ALA A 88 -21.12 4.24 12.34
N LEU A 89 -21.79 5.23 12.95
CA LEU A 89 -21.42 6.65 12.84
C LEU A 89 -20.10 6.96 13.55
N ASN A 90 -19.89 6.42 14.75
CA ASN A 90 -18.74 6.75 15.58
C ASN A 90 -17.45 6.01 15.20
N ASN A 91 -17.56 4.82 14.59
CA ASN A 91 -16.40 3.98 14.33
C ASN A 91 -16.25 3.71 12.83
N ASP A 92 -17.26 3.10 12.20
CA ASP A 92 -17.11 2.58 10.84
C ASP A 92 -16.95 3.68 9.79
N LEU A 93 -17.81 4.71 9.82
CA LEU A 93 -17.74 5.81 8.87
C LEU A 93 -16.45 6.65 9.06
N LEU A 94 -16.01 6.85 10.30
CA LEU A 94 -14.78 7.60 10.59
C LEU A 94 -13.54 6.89 10.03
N HIS A 95 -13.42 5.58 10.19
CA HIS A 95 -12.31 4.82 9.61
C HIS A 95 -12.33 4.79 8.07
N LYS A 96 -13.50 4.96 7.47
CA LYS A 96 -13.69 5.01 6.01
C LYS A 96 -13.67 6.43 5.45
N LEU A 97 -13.63 7.46 6.30
CA LEU A 97 -13.61 8.87 5.89
C LEU A 97 -12.54 9.18 4.82
N PRO A 98 -11.32 8.60 4.87
CA PRO A 98 -10.32 8.83 3.83
C PRO A 98 -10.79 8.45 2.42
N THR A 99 -11.70 7.49 2.26
CA THR A 99 -12.23 7.14 0.94
C THR A 99 -13.12 8.25 0.35
N LEU A 100 -13.68 9.12 1.20
CA LEU A 100 -14.45 10.29 0.78
C LEU A 100 -13.53 11.45 0.40
N PHE A 101 -12.66 11.88 1.32
CA PHE A 101 -11.93 13.14 1.13
C PHE A 101 -10.66 13.01 0.30
N MET A 102 -9.99 11.84 0.27
CA MET A 102 -8.73 11.70 -0.50
C MET A 102 -8.92 11.93 -2.00
N PRO A 103 -9.94 11.35 -2.68
CA PRO A 103 -10.20 11.63 -4.09
C PRO A 103 -10.46 13.13 -4.35
N ILE A 104 -11.21 13.78 -3.46
CA ILE A 104 -11.51 15.22 -3.54
C ILE A 104 -10.22 16.03 -3.44
N ILE A 105 -9.39 15.78 -2.43
CA ILE A 105 -8.15 16.54 -2.22
C ILE A 105 -7.20 16.32 -3.40
N PHE A 106 -6.96 15.07 -3.84
CA PHE A 106 -6.02 14.80 -4.92
C PHE A 106 -6.39 15.41 -6.27
N VAL A 107 -7.68 15.50 -6.61
CA VAL A 107 -8.10 16.10 -7.88
C VAL A 107 -8.12 17.63 -7.83
N THR A 108 -8.38 18.20 -6.66
CA THR A 108 -8.58 19.65 -6.53
C THR A 108 -7.29 20.38 -6.17
N SER A 109 -6.34 19.69 -5.54
CA SER A 109 -4.99 20.18 -5.24
C SER A 109 -4.07 20.09 -6.46
N PRO A 110 -3.03 20.95 -6.52
CA PRO A 110 -2.03 20.91 -7.58
C PRO A 110 -1.24 19.59 -7.59
N VAL A 111 -1.06 19.01 -8.78
CA VAL A 111 -0.29 17.78 -8.97
C VAL A 111 1.20 18.07 -8.74
N PRO A 112 1.92 17.32 -7.88
CA PRO A 112 3.35 17.50 -7.71
C PRO A 112 4.13 17.15 -8.98
N ASP A 113 5.26 17.81 -9.21
CA ASP A 113 6.13 17.52 -10.36
C ASP A 113 6.62 16.06 -10.36
N ALA A 114 7.01 15.53 -11.52
CA ALA A 114 7.53 14.16 -11.65
C ALA A 114 8.71 13.87 -10.70
N LYS A 115 9.59 14.84 -10.42
CA LYS A 115 10.68 14.69 -9.43
C LYS A 115 10.14 14.47 -8.01
N LYS A 116 9.11 15.23 -7.63
CA LYS A 116 8.44 15.15 -6.32
C LYS A 116 7.67 13.84 -6.15
N ILE A 117 6.95 13.40 -7.20
CA ILE A 117 6.28 12.09 -7.22
C ILE A 117 7.30 10.96 -7.04
N ARG A 118 8.43 11.01 -7.75
CA ARG A 118 9.50 10.01 -7.60
C ARG A 118 10.08 9.99 -6.18
N LEU A 119 10.22 11.15 -5.54
CA LEU A 119 10.64 11.22 -4.14
C LEU A 119 9.60 10.62 -3.20
N LEU A 120 8.31 10.88 -3.39
CA LEU A 120 7.24 10.25 -2.61
C LEU A 120 7.29 8.72 -2.70
N LEU A 121 7.49 8.18 -3.91
CA LEU A 121 7.63 6.74 -4.11
C LEU A 121 8.90 6.18 -3.44
N MET A 122 10.03 6.89 -3.52
CA MET A 122 11.26 6.50 -2.83
C MET A 122 11.08 6.49 -1.30
N LEU A 123 10.42 7.50 -0.73
CA LEU A 123 10.13 7.58 0.70
C LEU A 123 9.21 6.45 1.16
N PHE A 124 8.17 6.15 0.37
CA PHE A 124 7.31 4.99 0.61
C PHE A 124 8.12 3.69 0.65
N ILE A 125 8.90 3.41 -0.39
CA ILE A 125 9.69 2.17 -0.49
C ILE A 125 10.73 2.08 0.63
N ALA A 126 11.42 3.18 0.93
CA ALA A 126 12.38 3.23 2.04
C ALA A 126 11.69 2.89 3.36
N SER A 127 10.50 3.44 3.62
CA SER A 127 9.74 3.14 4.83
C SER A 127 9.30 1.67 4.89
N VAL A 128 8.84 1.08 3.77
CA VAL A 128 8.51 -0.34 3.70
C VAL A 128 9.72 -1.23 3.99
N ILE A 129 10.90 -0.89 3.44
CA ILE A 129 12.15 -1.62 3.71
C ILE A 129 12.51 -1.52 5.18
N THR A 130 12.50 -0.32 5.77
CA THR A 130 12.79 -0.11 7.19
C THR A 130 11.86 -0.93 8.07
N VAL A 131 10.56 -0.92 7.81
CA VAL A 131 9.57 -1.69 8.57
C VAL A 131 9.77 -3.19 8.41
N SER A 132 10.15 -3.66 7.21
CA SER A 132 10.47 -5.09 6.99
C SER A 132 11.70 -5.55 7.80
N LEU A 133 12.73 -4.70 7.89
CA LEU A 133 13.94 -4.98 8.66
C LEU A 133 13.65 -5.00 10.17
N ILE A 134 12.89 -4.01 10.67
CA ILE A 134 12.47 -3.95 12.07
C ILE A 134 11.61 -5.19 12.40
N GLY A 135 10.67 -5.55 11.53
CA GLY A 135 9.81 -6.72 11.69
C GLY A 135 10.59 -8.02 11.83
N LEU A 136 11.61 -8.21 10.99
CA LEU A 136 12.49 -9.37 11.11
C LEU A 136 13.33 -9.33 12.40
N ALA A 137 13.89 -8.17 12.75
CA ALA A 137 14.69 -8.01 13.96
C ALA A 137 13.91 -8.36 15.23
N ILE A 138 12.66 -7.90 15.34
CA ILE A 138 11.76 -8.25 16.45
C ILE A 138 11.53 -9.76 16.51
N ARG A 139 11.35 -10.42 15.36
CA ARG A 139 11.09 -11.86 15.33
C ARG A 139 12.31 -12.72 15.70
N ILE A 140 13.52 -12.22 15.43
CA ILE A 140 14.77 -12.87 15.85
C ILE A 140 14.96 -12.70 17.36
N THR A 141 14.63 -11.54 17.93
CA THR A 141 14.77 -11.30 19.38
C THR A 141 13.66 -11.93 20.21
N GLN A 142 12.48 -12.16 19.63
CA GLN A 142 11.32 -12.75 20.31
C GLN A 142 10.88 -14.06 19.62
N PRO A 143 11.51 -15.20 19.95
CA PRO A 143 11.29 -16.47 19.25
C PRO A 143 9.86 -17.02 19.36
N GLY A 144 9.08 -16.59 20.35
CA GLY A 144 7.68 -16.99 20.57
C GLY A 144 6.64 -16.21 19.75
N ALA A 145 7.03 -15.10 19.10
CA ALA A 145 6.09 -14.28 18.33
C ALA A 145 5.56 -15.03 17.09
N SER A 146 4.28 -14.85 16.78
CA SER A 146 3.67 -15.41 15.57
C SER A 146 4.32 -14.80 14.33
N TYR A 147 4.40 -15.54 13.21
CA TYR A 147 4.91 -15.00 11.93
C TYR A 147 4.13 -13.75 11.46
N ARG A 148 2.87 -13.62 11.86
CA ARG A 148 2.02 -12.45 11.55
C ARG A 148 2.39 -11.22 12.39
N GLU A 149 2.97 -11.41 13.57
CA GLU A 149 3.40 -10.36 14.49
C GLU A 149 4.72 -9.72 14.06
N ALA A 150 5.43 -10.29 13.06
CA ALA A 150 6.56 -9.64 12.42
C ALA A 150 6.16 -8.37 11.62
N SER A 151 4.89 -7.97 11.66
CA SER A 151 4.37 -6.67 11.21
C SER A 151 4.10 -5.76 12.42
N PRO A 152 5.09 -4.99 12.92
CA PRO A 152 5.01 -4.37 14.23
C PRO A 152 3.98 -3.22 14.34
N PHE A 153 3.70 -2.52 13.24
CA PHE A 153 2.91 -1.28 13.28
C PHE A 153 1.49 -1.43 12.70
N MET A 154 1.24 -2.43 11.87
CA MET A 154 -0.06 -2.67 11.25
C MET A 154 -0.27 -4.16 10.95
N PRO A 155 -1.51 -4.59 10.69
CA PRO A 155 -1.79 -5.96 10.30
C PRO A 155 -0.97 -6.39 9.08
N GLY A 156 -0.39 -7.59 9.14
CA GLY A 156 0.45 -8.15 8.09
C GLY A 156 -0.22 -8.20 6.72
N ILE A 157 -1.56 -8.19 6.67
CA ILE A 157 -2.38 -8.08 5.44
C ILE A 157 -2.01 -6.82 4.64
N TYR A 158 -2.04 -5.64 5.27
CA TYR A 158 -1.74 -4.38 4.59
C TYR A 158 -0.27 -4.24 4.27
N LEU A 159 0.61 -4.63 5.19
CA LEU A 159 2.05 -4.61 4.95
C LEU A 159 2.43 -5.50 3.77
N GLY A 160 1.83 -6.69 3.64
CA GLY A 160 2.07 -7.59 2.51
C GLY A 160 1.72 -6.95 1.16
N MET A 161 0.58 -6.25 1.07
CA MET A 161 0.22 -5.53 -0.16
C MET A 161 1.20 -4.39 -0.47
N MET A 162 1.64 -3.64 0.55
CA MET A 162 2.64 -2.57 0.38
C MET A 162 4.02 -3.11 -0.05
N VAL A 163 4.43 -4.26 0.51
CA VAL A 163 5.66 -4.97 0.15
C VAL A 163 5.64 -5.39 -1.32
N VAL A 164 4.53 -5.93 -1.81
CA VAL A 164 4.37 -6.28 -3.23
C VAL A 164 4.52 -5.05 -4.12
N LEU A 165 3.81 -3.96 -3.80
CA LEU A 165 3.92 -2.71 -4.56
C LEU A 165 5.36 -2.18 -4.57
N ALA A 166 6.03 -2.16 -3.42
CA ALA A 166 7.41 -1.69 -3.31
C ALA A 166 8.41 -2.55 -4.09
N ALA A 167 8.28 -3.88 -4.02
CA ALA A 167 9.16 -4.83 -4.71
C ALA A 167 9.10 -4.69 -6.24
N PHE A 168 7.90 -4.51 -6.81
CA PHE A 168 7.79 -4.32 -8.26
C PHE A 168 8.17 -2.90 -8.71
N GLN A 169 7.89 -1.88 -7.88
CA GLN A 169 8.12 -0.49 -8.25
C GLN A 169 9.60 -0.08 -8.15
N LEU A 170 10.37 -0.62 -7.20
CA LEU A 170 11.73 -0.18 -6.90
C LEU A 170 12.70 -0.26 -8.10
N PRO A 171 12.83 -1.38 -8.83
CA PRO A 171 13.78 -1.46 -9.94
C PRO A 171 13.41 -0.53 -11.10
N LEU A 172 12.10 -0.35 -11.34
CA LEU A 172 11.58 0.57 -12.36
C LEU A 172 11.90 2.02 -12.00
N LEU A 173 11.71 2.39 -10.73
CA LEU A 173 11.97 3.73 -10.23
C LEU A 173 13.48 4.06 -10.28
N VAL A 174 14.35 3.13 -9.88
CA VAL A 174 15.79 3.30 -9.97
C VAL A 174 16.24 3.54 -11.41
N LYS A 175 15.72 2.76 -12.37
CA LYS A 175 16.04 2.93 -13.80
C LYS A 175 15.58 4.29 -14.35
N GLN A 176 14.50 4.86 -13.82
CA GLN A 176 14.01 6.18 -14.22
C GLN A 176 14.81 7.35 -13.62
N ILE A 177 15.48 7.15 -12.48
CA ILE A 177 16.21 8.20 -11.76
C ILE A 177 17.70 8.16 -12.12
N SER A 178 18.28 6.96 -12.25
CA SER A 178 19.70 6.76 -12.48
C SER A 178 19.95 5.73 -13.57
N ASN A 179 20.97 5.98 -14.39
CA ASN A 179 21.44 5.03 -15.40
C ASN A 179 22.53 4.08 -14.86
N SER A 180 22.84 4.14 -13.55
CA SER A 180 23.85 3.28 -12.93
C SER A 180 23.38 1.84 -12.82
N ARG A 181 24.15 0.92 -13.43
CA ARG A 181 23.90 -0.53 -13.31
C ARG A 181 23.96 -1.01 -11.86
N LEU A 182 24.83 -0.43 -11.04
CA LEU A 182 25.01 -0.81 -9.64
C LEU A 182 23.77 -0.51 -8.81
N LEU A 183 23.17 0.68 -8.98
CA LEU A 183 21.93 1.03 -8.29
C LEU A 183 20.78 0.15 -8.74
N PHE A 184 20.71 -0.21 -10.03
CA PHE A 184 19.69 -1.11 -10.54
C PHE A 184 19.81 -2.52 -9.93
N ILE A 185 21.03 -3.06 -9.82
CA ILE A 185 21.30 -4.34 -9.16
C ILE A 185 20.94 -4.27 -7.67
N ALA A 186 21.30 -3.19 -6.98
CA ALA A 186 20.91 -2.97 -5.59
C ALA A 186 19.39 -2.91 -5.42
N GLY A 187 18.67 -2.25 -6.35
CA GLY A 187 17.21 -2.22 -6.39
C GLY A 187 16.59 -3.61 -6.58
N LEU A 188 17.18 -4.46 -7.44
CA LEU A 188 16.77 -5.85 -7.58
C LEU A 188 17.02 -6.67 -6.32
N ALA A 189 18.18 -6.50 -5.67
CA ALA A 189 18.51 -7.20 -4.43
C ALA A 189 17.53 -6.82 -3.29
N LEU A 190 17.21 -5.53 -3.15
CA LEU A 190 16.21 -5.06 -2.19
C LEU A 190 14.80 -5.56 -2.52
N SER A 191 14.46 -5.68 -3.81
CA SER A 191 13.18 -6.26 -4.22
C SER A 191 13.09 -7.74 -3.89
N ALA A 192 14.19 -8.49 -4.07
CA ALA A 192 14.28 -9.89 -3.67
C ALA A 192 14.15 -10.05 -2.15
N TRP A 193 14.76 -9.16 -1.37
CA TRP A 193 14.57 -9.10 0.09
C TRP A 193 13.10 -8.91 0.46
N LEU A 194 12.41 -7.95 -0.16
CA LEU A 194 11.00 -7.69 0.09
C LEU A 194 10.11 -8.90 -0.26
N ILE A 195 10.40 -9.58 -1.37
CA ILE A 195 9.69 -10.81 -1.76
C ILE A 195 9.94 -11.92 -0.72
N PHE A 196 11.17 -12.11 -0.26
CA PHE A 196 11.47 -13.04 0.83
C PHE A 196 10.65 -12.70 2.09
N PHE A 197 10.64 -11.43 2.50
CA PHE A 197 9.88 -10.98 3.66
C PHE A 197 8.37 -11.19 3.52
N LEU A 198 7.82 -11.07 2.31
CA LEU A 198 6.41 -11.38 2.03
C LEU A 198 6.06 -12.84 2.37
N PHE A 199 6.88 -13.79 1.92
CA PHE A 199 6.69 -15.20 2.23
C PHE A 199 6.94 -15.50 3.71
N TYR A 200 7.89 -14.80 4.32
CA TYR A 200 8.18 -14.89 5.75
C TYR A 200 6.97 -14.54 6.62
N LEU A 201 6.19 -13.51 6.25
CA LEU A 201 4.96 -13.11 6.95
C LEU A 201 3.83 -14.15 6.86
N ARG A 202 3.93 -15.17 5.99
CA ARG A 202 2.89 -16.18 5.74
C ARG A 202 1.50 -15.57 5.48
N ASN A 203 1.46 -14.41 4.82
CA ASN A 203 0.23 -13.68 4.53
C ASN A 203 -0.33 -14.10 3.16
N LEU A 204 -1.42 -14.88 3.17
CA LEU A 204 -2.07 -15.39 1.96
C LEU A 204 -2.52 -14.27 1.00
N SER A 205 -3.09 -13.18 1.50
CA SER A 205 -3.54 -12.06 0.65
C SER A 205 -2.38 -11.38 -0.06
N GLY A 206 -1.24 -11.24 0.62
CA GLY A 206 0.00 -10.72 0.03
C GLY A 206 0.55 -11.64 -1.05
N ILE A 207 0.59 -12.95 -0.77
CA ILE A 207 1.05 -13.97 -1.73
C ILE A 207 0.13 -14.03 -2.96
N ALA A 208 -1.18 -13.99 -2.77
CA ALA A 208 -2.16 -13.95 -3.86
C ALA A 208 -1.98 -12.68 -4.72
N SER A 209 -1.75 -11.52 -4.10
CA SER A 209 -1.49 -10.27 -4.81
C SER A 209 -0.19 -10.33 -5.62
N PHE A 210 0.88 -10.90 -5.04
CA PHE A 210 2.14 -11.13 -5.74
C PHE A 210 1.97 -12.04 -6.96
N ALA A 211 1.22 -13.13 -6.81
CA ALA A 211 0.91 -14.05 -7.91
C ALA A 211 0.13 -13.35 -9.03
N GLY A 212 -0.90 -12.57 -8.68
CA GLY A 212 -1.70 -11.81 -9.64
C GLY A 212 -0.88 -10.80 -10.44
N VAL A 213 -0.04 -10.00 -9.75
CA VAL A 213 0.84 -9.02 -10.41
C VAL A 213 1.89 -9.71 -11.28
N SER A 214 2.51 -10.77 -10.78
CA SER A 214 3.50 -11.56 -11.54
C SER A 214 2.88 -12.13 -12.82
N PHE A 215 1.71 -12.75 -12.71
CA PHE A 215 0.96 -13.29 -13.83
C PHE A 215 0.66 -12.22 -14.87
N TYR A 216 0.14 -11.07 -14.45
CA TYR A 216 -0.14 -9.94 -15.34
C TYR A 216 1.11 -9.44 -16.06
N LEU A 217 2.23 -9.24 -15.35
CA LEU A 217 3.48 -8.78 -15.95
C LEU A 217 4.04 -9.79 -16.95
N ILE A 218 3.96 -11.09 -16.63
CA ILE A 218 4.39 -12.16 -17.53
C ILE A 218 3.53 -12.20 -18.78
N ALA A 219 2.20 -12.12 -18.63
CA ALA A 219 1.29 -12.05 -19.76
C ALA A 219 1.65 -10.86 -20.67
N LEU A 220 1.87 -9.67 -20.09
CA LEU A 220 2.31 -8.49 -20.83
C LEU A 220 3.65 -8.70 -21.56
N LEU A 221 4.64 -9.31 -20.92
CA LEU A 221 5.94 -9.59 -21.53
C LEU A 221 5.81 -10.60 -22.69
N ILE A 222 4.96 -11.61 -22.54
CA ILE A 222 4.66 -12.60 -23.59
C ILE A 222 3.97 -11.93 -24.79
N PHE A 223 2.98 -11.07 -24.55
CA PHE A 223 2.28 -10.36 -25.62
C PHE A 223 3.17 -9.35 -26.35
N ARG A 224 4.09 -8.70 -25.64
CA ARG A 224 4.99 -7.69 -26.22
C ARG A 224 6.22 -8.28 -26.90
N SER A 225 6.64 -9.49 -26.54
CA SER A 225 7.77 -10.17 -27.17
C SER A 225 7.42 -10.69 -28.58
N ARG A 226 8.28 -10.40 -29.55
CA ARG A 226 8.23 -10.98 -30.91
C ARG A 226 8.85 -12.38 -30.98
N SER A 227 9.76 -12.73 -30.07
CA SER A 227 10.50 -14.00 -30.09
C SER A 227 9.79 -15.10 -29.32
N ILE A 228 9.55 -16.24 -29.97
CA ILE A 228 8.92 -17.42 -29.37
C ILE A 228 9.76 -18.04 -28.24
N TYR A 229 11.09 -18.02 -28.37
CA TYR A 229 12.01 -18.55 -27.37
C TYR A 229 11.92 -17.78 -26.04
N PHE A 230 11.85 -16.44 -26.11
CA PHE A 230 11.67 -15.62 -24.91
C PHE A 230 10.33 -15.90 -24.21
N LYS A 231 9.26 -16.15 -24.98
CA LYS A 231 7.95 -16.53 -24.42
C LYS A 231 8.04 -17.87 -23.67
N LEU A 232 8.69 -18.85 -24.29
CA LEU A 232 8.83 -20.19 -23.72
C LEU A 232 9.69 -20.17 -22.44
N THR A 233 10.83 -19.46 -22.44
CA THR A 233 11.70 -19.33 -21.25
C THR A 233 10.97 -18.67 -20.08
N VAL A 234 10.25 -17.57 -20.34
CA VAL A 234 9.51 -16.85 -19.29
C VAL A 234 8.37 -17.70 -18.73
N ALA A 235 7.64 -18.43 -19.59
CA ALA A 235 6.56 -19.32 -19.15
C ALA A 235 7.07 -20.50 -18.31
N ILE A 236 8.18 -21.13 -18.73
CA ILE A 236 8.81 -22.23 -17.98
C ILE A 236 9.35 -21.74 -16.64
N CYS A 237 10.06 -20.60 -16.60
CA CYS A 237 10.53 -20.00 -15.34
C CYS A 237 9.38 -19.70 -14.39
N PHE A 238 8.24 -19.22 -14.91
CA PHE A 238 7.07 -18.97 -14.08
C PHE A 238 6.47 -20.25 -13.50
N LEU A 239 6.31 -21.29 -14.32
CA LEU A 239 5.81 -22.60 -13.85
C LEU A 239 6.72 -23.19 -12.77
N LEU A 240 8.04 -23.12 -12.97
CA LEU A 240 9.03 -23.56 -11.98
C LEU A 240 8.97 -22.75 -10.68
N LEU A 241 8.87 -21.41 -10.78
CA LEU A 241 8.73 -20.53 -9.62
C LEU A 241 7.44 -20.82 -8.85
N THR A 242 6.33 -21.04 -9.56
CA THR A 242 5.02 -21.32 -8.96
C THR A 242 5.03 -22.68 -8.25
N GLY A 243 5.65 -23.70 -8.86
CA GLY A 243 5.86 -25.01 -8.23
C GLY A 243 6.78 -24.93 -6.99
N PHE A 244 7.84 -24.13 -7.04
CA PHE A 244 8.73 -23.92 -5.89
C PHE A 244 8.03 -23.22 -4.72
N VAL A 245 7.15 -22.26 -5.01
CA VAL A 245 6.39 -21.50 -4.02
C VAL A 245 5.21 -22.30 -3.45
N SER A 246 4.62 -23.24 -4.20
CA SER A 246 3.48 -24.05 -3.71
C SER A 246 3.90 -25.06 -2.62
N LEU A 247 5.12 -25.57 -2.66
CA LEU A 247 5.66 -26.52 -1.66
C LEU A 247 5.64 -25.97 -0.21
N PRO A 248 6.17 -24.77 0.08
CA PRO A 248 6.06 -24.18 1.42
C PRO A 248 4.62 -23.79 1.77
N LEU A 249 3.77 -23.43 0.80
CA LEU A 249 2.37 -23.12 1.05
C LEU A 249 1.58 -24.33 1.56
N VAL A 250 1.79 -25.52 0.99
CA VAL A 250 1.16 -26.76 1.48
C VAL A 250 1.60 -27.05 2.92
N LYS A 251 2.88 -26.81 3.24
CA LYS A 251 3.40 -26.99 4.60
C LYS A 251 2.80 -25.98 5.58
N ILE A 252 2.65 -24.71 5.18
CA ILE A 252 2.00 -23.67 5.96
C ILE A 252 0.51 -23.98 6.16
N TYR A 253 -0.19 -24.41 5.11
CA TYR A 253 -1.61 -24.78 5.16
C TYR A 253 -1.83 -25.92 6.15
N LYS A 254 -1.04 -27.00 6.04
CA LYS A 254 -1.09 -28.16 6.95
C LYS A 254 -0.74 -27.80 8.40
N GLN A 255 0.13 -26.82 8.62
CA GLN A 255 0.49 -26.39 9.98
C GLN A 255 -0.55 -25.42 10.59
N THR A 256 -1.32 -24.72 9.74
CA THR A 256 -2.38 -23.81 10.20
C THR A 256 -3.71 -24.55 10.41
N HIS A 257 -3.93 -25.63 9.65
CA HIS A 257 -5.10 -26.51 9.74
C HIS A 257 -4.74 -27.89 10.31
N SER A 258 -3.58 -28.06 10.94
CA SER A 258 -3.36 -29.22 11.80
C SER A 258 -4.34 -29.03 12.94
N GLU A 259 -5.45 -29.76 12.86
CA GLU A 259 -6.53 -29.77 13.83
C GLU A 259 -5.92 -29.89 15.22
N ILE A 260 -5.91 -28.79 15.96
CA ILE A 260 -6.10 -28.90 17.40
C ILE A 260 -7.55 -29.38 17.45
N GLU A 261 -7.78 -30.67 17.70
CA GLU A 261 -9.10 -31.17 18.06
C GLU A 261 -9.61 -30.22 19.15
N THR A 262 -10.56 -29.36 18.77
CA THR A 262 -11.20 -28.48 19.72
C THR A 262 -12.13 -29.41 20.46
N ASP A 263 -11.69 -29.92 21.61
CA ASP A 263 -12.52 -30.78 22.43
C ASP A 263 -13.68 -29.93 22.93
N PHE A 264 -14.81 -30.03 22.24
CA PHE A 264 -16.04 -29.29 22.54
C PHE A 264 -16.57 -29.59 23.96
N ARG A 265 -16.02 -30.60 24.65
CA ARG A 265 -16.31 -30.92 26.05
C ARG A 265 -15.55 -30.05 27.06
N THR A 266 -14.53 -29.33 26.62
CA THR A 266 -13.71 -28.43 27.46
C THR A 266 -14.01 -26.96 27.23
N LEU A 267 -14.97 -26.64 26.36
CA LEU A 267 -15.54 -25.30 26.28
C LEU A 267 -16.28 -25.03 27.59
N GLU A 268 -15.73 -24.18 28.44
CA GLU A 268 -16.47 -23.61 29.57
C GLU A 268 -17.76 -22.98 29.02
N GLU A 269 -18.91 -23.39 29.57
CA GLU A 269 -20.21 -22.76 29.34
C GLU A 269 -20.13 -21.29 29.82
N TYR A 270 -19.64 -20.40 28.95
CA TYR A 270 -19.80 -18.98 29.15
C TYR A 270 -21.19 -18.57 28.64
N THR A 271 -22.17 -18.73 29.52
CA THR A 271 -23.38 -17.88 29.61
C THR A 271 -23.03 -16.40 29.72
#